data_AF-A0A2A2H7I7-F1
#
_entry.id   AF-A0A2A2H7I7-F1
#
_cell.length_a   1.000
_cell.length_b   1.000
_cell.length_c   1.000
_cell.angle_alpha   90.00
_cell.angle_beta   90.00
_cell.angle_gamma   90.00
#
_symmetry.space_group_name_H-M   'P 1'
#
loop_
_entity.id
_entity.type
_entity.pdbx_description
1 polymer ?
#
loop_
_entity_poly.entity_id
_entity_poly.type
_entity_poly.pdbx_seq_one_letter_code
_entity_poly.pdbx_strand_id
1 'polypeptide(L)'
;MALPKKESITSSQSPANFIREANKKPTTVKGKRITLYLPLNVDEQFTALATDNNVSKTIILKALLAAFKELDINEQNRLLFDAIRDR
;
A
#
# COMPACT_ATOMS: atom_id res chain seq x y z
N MET A 1 4.83 19.47 -37.54
CA MET A 1 5.27 18.39 -36.62
C MET A 1 4.23 18.32 -35.50
N ALA A 2 3.46 17.23 -35.43
CA ALA A 2 2.37 17.10 -34.46
C ALA A 2 2.91 16.62 -33.10
N LEU A 3 2.54 17.31 -32.01
CA LEU A 3 2.88 16.90 -30.65
C LEU A 3 2.16 15.57 -30.30
N PRO A 4 2.81 14.65 -29.58
CA PRO A 4 2.12 13.46 -29.10
C PRO A 4 1.11 13.88 -28.03
N LYS A 5 -0.12 13.39 -28.19
CA LYS A 5 -1.23 13.62 -27.27
C LYS A 5 -0.83 13.13 -25.89
N LYS A 6 -0.93 13.99 -24.87
CA LYS A 6 -0.89 13.57 -23.46
C LYS A 6 -2.01 12.55 -23.27
N GLU A 7 -1.62 11.29 -23.08
CA GLU A 7 -2.53 10.27 -22.58
C GLU A 7 -2.98 10.73 -21.20
N SER A 8 -4.26 11.05 -21.11
CA SER A 8 -4.95 11.32 -19.87
C SER A 8 -4.84 10.06 -19.00
N ILE A 9 -4.00 10.10 -17.96
CA ILE A 9 -4.02 9.12 -16.88
C ILE A 9 -5.28 9.40 -16.07
N THR A 10 -6.42 8.98 -16.60
CA THR A 10 -7.68 8.92 -15.87
C THR A 10 -8.00 7.47 -15.61
N SER A 11 -7.50 6.94 -14.50
CA SER A 11 -8.34 6.07 -13.68
C SER A 11 -7.80 6.10 -12.26
N SER A 12 -8.25 7.09 -11.48
CA SER A 12 -8.35 6.92 -10.03
C SER A 12 -9.12 5.62 -9.81
N GLN A 13 -8.40 4.53 -9.50
CA GLN A 13 -9.02 3.26 -9.17
C GLN A 13 -10.01 3.55 -8.04
N SER A 14 -11.31 3.44 -8.34
CA SER A 14 -12.35 3.61 -7.33
C SER A 14 -12.00 2.72 -6.13
N PRO A 15 -12.14 3.19 -4.87
CA PRO A 15 -11.90 2.37 -3.69
C PRO A 15 -12.60 1.00 -3.76
N ALA A 16 -13.74 0.93 -4.45
CA ALA A 16 -14.47 -0.32 -4.73
C ALA A 16 -13.67 -1.31 -5.59
N ASN A 17 -12.92 -0.84 -6.58
CA ASN A 17 -12.06 -1.68 -7.43
C ASN A 17 -10.84 -2.19 -6.64
N PHE A 18 -10.25 -1.35 -5.79
CA PHE A 18 -9.15 -1.76 -4.91
C PHE A 18 -9.60 -2.86 -3.92
N ILE A 19 -10.77 -2.69 -3.29
CA ILE A 19 -11.34 -3.69 -2.36
C ILE A 19 -11.68 -4.99 -3.10
N ARG A 20 -12.18 -4.91 -4.34
CA ARG A 20 -12.49 -6.08 -5.16
C ARG A 20 -11.24 -6.86 -5.57
N GLU A 21 -10.14 -6.18 -5.90
CA GLU A 21 -8.87 -6.84 -6.17
C GLU A 21 -8.24 -7.42 -4.90
N ALA A 22 -8.34 -6.74 -3.77
CA ALA A 22 -7.84 -7.23 -2.48
C ALA A 22 -8.55 -8.51 -1.99
N ASN A 23 -9.82 -8.70 -2.38
CA ASN A 23 -10.64 -9.86 -2.05
C ASN A 23 -10.57 -11.02 -3.07
N LYS A 24 -9.84 -10.88 -4.19
CA LYS A 24 -9.62 -12.01 -5.10
C LYS A 24 -8.77 -13.07 -4.40
N LYS A 25 -9.23 -14.33 -4.42
CA LYS A 25 -8.42 -15.48 -3.99
C LYS A 25 -7.14 -15.53 -4.84
N PRO A 26 -5.95 -15.66 -4.23
CA PRO A 26 -4.69 -15.68 -4.96
C PRO A 26 -4.64 -16.89 -5.89
N THR A 27 -4.31 -16.64 -7.16
CA THR A 27 -4.52 -17.59 -8.26
C THR A 27 -3.53 -18.75 -8.29
N THR A 28 -2.33 -18.62 -7.71
CA THR A 28 -1.27 -19.64 -7.95
C THR A 28 -0.27 -19.90 -6.82
N VAL A 29 -0.28 -19.20 -5.70
CA VAL A 29 0.63 -19.53 -4.57
C VAL A 29 -0.14 -19.33 -3.26
N LYS A 30 -0.19 -20.38 -2.42
CA LYS A 30 -0.64 -20.22 -1.02
C LYS A 30 0.20 -19.10 -0.41
N GLY A 31 -0.42 -17.97 -0.12
CA GLY A 31 0.28 -16.81 0.45
C GLY A 31 1.05 -17.22 1.70
N LYS A 32 2.32 -16.80 1.80
CA LYS A 32 3.11 -17.03 3.01
C LYS A 32 2.51 -16.19 4.13
N ARG A 33 2.11 -16.83 5.24
CA ARG A 33 1.72 -16.10 6.45
C ARG A 33 2.99 -15.51 7.07
N ILE A 34 2.97 -14.20 7.29
CA ILE A 34 4.07 -13.46 7.92
C ILE A 34 3.54 -12.92 9.24
N THR A 35 4.27 -13.14 10.32
CA THR A 35 4.02 -12.50 11.61
C THR A 35 4.95 -11.30 11.70
N LEU A 36 4.38 -10.11 11.89
CA LEU A 36 5.13 -8.87 12.07
C LEU A 36 4.97 -8.42 13.51
N TYR A 37 6.09 -8.10 14.16
CA TYR A 37 6.09 -7.46 15.46
C TYR A 37 6.26 -5.96 15.25
N LEU A 38 5.23 -5.20 15.58
CA LEU A 38 5.21 -3.75 15.44
C LEU A 38 5.34 -3.12 16.84
N PRO A 39 6.03 -1.97 16.94
CA PRO A 39 5.94 -1.12 18.13
C PRO A 39 4.48 -0.78 18.45
N LEU A 40 4.14 -0.63 19.74
CA LEU A 40 2.76 -0.44 20.20
C LEU A 40 2.08 0.76 19.54
N ASN A 41 2.77 1.89 19.46
CA ASN A 41 2.28 3.12 18.81
C ASN A 41 1.96 2.92 17.32
N VAL A 42 2.75 2.10 16.61
CA VAL A 42 2.52 1.78 15.20
C VAL A 42 1.32 0.86 15.05
N ASP A 43 1.15 -0.12 15.94
CA ASP A 43 -0.04 -0.99 15.92
C ASP A 43 -1.33 -0.21 16.21
N GLU A 44 -1.29 0.75 17.13
CA GLU A 44 -2.41 1.64 17.42
C GLU A 44 -2.80 2.47 16.18
N GLN A 45 -1.81 3.06 15.48
CA GLN A 45 -2.05 3.77 14.22
C GLN A 45 -2.64 2.87 13.13
N PHE A 46 -2.12 1.65 12.99
CA PHE A 46 -2.68 0.65 12.07
C PHE A 46 -4.11 0.26 12.43
N THR A 47 -4.43 0.17 13.72
CA THR A 47 -5.78 -0.12 14.21
C THR A 47 -6.73 1.02 13.89
N ALA A 48 -6.33 2.27 14.16
CA ALA A 48 -7.14 3.45 13.85
C ALA A 48 -7.45 3.52 12.34
N LEU A 49 -6.42 3.39 11.49
CA LEU A 49 -6.60 3.39 10.03
C LEU A 49 -7.51 2.25 9.54
N ALA A 50 -7.40 1.07 10.13
CA ALA A 50 -8.26 -0.07 9.80
C ALA A 50 -9.72 0.19 10.18
N THR A 51 -9.96 0.77 11.37
CA THR A 51 -11.29 1.16 11.85
C THR A 51 -11.90 2.26 10.97
N ASP A 52 -11.15 3.32 10.69
CA ASP A 52 -11.62 4.48 9.91
C ASP A 52 -12.04 4.09 8.49
N ASN A 53 -11.33 3.12 7.90
CA ASN A 53 -11.60 2.64 6.56
C ASN A 53 -12.50 1.38 6.52
N ASN A 54 -12.94 0.89 7.69
CA ASN A 54 -13.74 -0.33 7.84
C ASN A 54 -13.16 -1.55 7.10
N VAL A 55 -11.84 -1.75 7.23
CA VAL A 55 -11.10 -2.84 6.59
C VAL A 55 -10.16 -3.52 7.58
N SER A 56 -9.67 -4.70 7.27
CA SER A 56 -8.68 -5.38 8.12
C SER A 56 -7.30 -4.69 8.09
N LYS A 57 -6.53 -4.77 9.18
CA LYS A 57 -5.12 -4.34 9.23
C LYS A 57 -4.27 -4.91 8.08
N THR A 58 -4.58 -6.15 7.66
CA THR A 58 -3.91 -6.79 6.51
C THR A 58 -4.17 -6.06 5.19
N ILE A 59 -5.37 -5.53 4.99
CA ILE A 59 -5.71 -4.75 3.78
C ILE A 59 -4.98 -3.40 3.82
N ILE A 60 -4.95 -2.74 4.97
CA ILE A 60 -4.16 -1.50 5.17
C ILE A 60 -2.68 -1.76 4.86
N LEU A 61 -2.10 -2.83 5.41
CA LEU A 61 -0.70 -3.18 5.16
C LEU A 61 -0.44 -3.44 3.67
N LYS A 62 -1.32 -4.17 2.98
CA LYS A 62 -1.20 -4.39 1.53
C LYS A 62 -1.27 -3.08 0.75
N ALA A 63 -2.17 -2.17 1.12
CA ALA A 63 -2.30 -0.87 0.48
C ALA A 63 -1.05 -0.01 0.64
N LEU A 64 -0.51 0.06 1.86
CA LEU A 64 0.72 0.80 2.14
C LEU A 64 1.93 0.24 1.40
N LEU A 65 2.06 -1.09 1.33
CA LEU A 65 3.13 -1.74 0.56
C LEU A 65 2.98 -1.54 -0.95
N ALA A 66 1.75 -1.56 -1.46
CA ALA A 66 1.48 -1.26 -2.86
C ALA A 66 1.84 0.20 -3.19
N ALA A 67 1.39 1.15 -2.35
CA ALA A 67 1.72 2.56 -2.49
C ALA A 67 3.24 2.79 -2.44
N PHE A 68 3.95 2.15 -1.50
CA PHE A 68 5.41 2.22 -1.41
C PHE A 68 6.09 1.75 -2.69
N LYS A 69 5.60 0.67 -3.31
CA LYS A 69 6.14 0.13 -4.57
C LYS A 69 5.93 1.07 -5.77
N GLU A 70 4.91 1.92 -5.72
CA GLU A 70 4.59 2.87 -6.78
C GLU A 70 5.38 4.18 -6.69
N LEU A 71 6.05 4.45 -5.56
CA LEU A 71 6.91 5.63 -5.39
C LEU A 71 8.17 5.55 -6.26
N ASP A 72 8.76 6.70 -6.58
CA ASP A 72 10.07 6.77 -7.24
C ASP A 72 11.16 6.14 -6.36
N ILE A 73 12.20 5.56 -6.98
CA ILE A 73 13.30 4.91 -6.26
C ILE A 73 13.96 5.85 -5.26
N ASN A 74 14.10 7.14 -5.58
CA ASN A 74 14.70 8.11 -4.66
C ASN A 74 13.82 8.34 -3.43
N GLU A 75 12.51 8.31 -3.61
CA GLU A 75 11.53 8.53 -2.55
C GLU A 75 11.38 7.29 -1.65
N GLN A 76 11.38 6.10 -2.26
CA GLN A 76 11.50 4.83 -1.53
C GLN A 76 12.77 4.81 -0.67
N ASN A 77 13.92 5.14 -1.27
CA ASN A 77 15.20 5.16 -0.56
C ASN A 77 15.19 6.17 0.58
N ARG A 78 14.67 7.38 0.34
CA ARG A 78 14.54 8.39 1.39
C ARG A 78 13.73 7.87 2.58
N LEU A 79 12.55 7.29 2.33
CA LEU A 79 11.71 6.73 3.39
C LEU A 79 12.41 5.60 4.16
N LEU A 80 13.18 4.75 3.47
CA LEU A 80 13.98 3.70 4.11
C LEU A 80 15.11 4.28 4.96
N PHE A 81 15.81 5.32 4.47
CA PHE A 81 16.85 5.99 5.23
C PHE A 81 16.29 6.70 6.46
N ASP A 82 15.16 7.42 6.33
CA ASP A 82 14.48 8.07 7.44
C ASP A 82 14.08 7.04 8.52
N ALA A 83 13.54 5.88 8.09
CA ALA A 83 13.16 4.80 9.00
C ALA A 83 14.33 4.12 9.73
N ILE A 84 15.55 4.16 9.16
CA ILE A 84 16.77 3.65 9.80
C ILE A 84 17.38 4.69 10.72
N ARG A 85 17.33 5.98 10.33
CA ARG A 85 17.97 7.07 11.06
C ARG A 85 17.26 7.40 12.38
N ASP A 86 15.94 7.26 12.42
CA ASP A 86 15.13 7.57 13.60
C ASP A 86 14.99 6.36 14.57
N ARG A 87 15.86 5.34 14.43
CA ARG A 87 16.03 4.22 15.37
C ARG A 87 17.35 4.32 16.12
#